data_AF-A0A524CJ97-F1
#
_entry.id   AF-A0A524CJ97-F1
#
_cell.length_a   1.000
_cell.length_b   1.000
_cell.length_c   1.000
_cell.angle_alpha   90.00
_cell.angle_beta   90.00
_cell.angle_gamma   90.00
#
_symmetry.space_group_name_H-M   'P 1'
#
loop_
_entity.id
_entity.type
_entity.pdbx_description
1 polymer ?
#
loop_
_entity_poly.entity_id
_entity_poly.type
_entity_poly.pdbx_seq_one_letter_code
_entity_poly.pdbx_strand_id
1 'polypeptide(L)'
;MDDMNNLRKINYCSKCGVKFSDFVNYVPNFCPNCGFQVVTKHTISNSNLKCLICHKHILKHQKVIICSYCSSVFHYSCSAVWFNRHNACPLCQNVFLYPKNRKI
;
A
#
# COMPACT_ATOMS: atom_id res chain seq x y z
N MET A 1 -26.69 -13.51 7.41
CA MET A 1 -26.42 -12.47 6.39
C MET A 1 -25.41 -11.55 7.07
N ASP A 2 -24.20 -12.06 7.27
CA ASP A 2 -23.45 -11.74 8.49
C ASP A 2 -22.16 -10.96 8.24
N ASP A 3 -22.06 -9.90 9.03
CA ASP A 3 -20.87 -9.32 9.64
C ASP A 3 -19.89 -8.54 8.76
N MET A 4 -20.27 -7.26 8.63
CA MET A 4 -19.42 -6.09 8.85
C MET A 4 -17.92 -6.36 8.99
N ASN A 5 -17.20 -5.95 7.94
CA ASN A 5 -15.83 -5.46 7.99
C ASN A 5 -15.59 -4.58 9.22
N ASN A 6 -15.22 -5.20 10.34
CA ASN A 6 -14.76 -4.51 11.54
C ASN A 6 -13.28 -4.10 11.34
N LEU A 7 -13.05 -3.29 10.29
CA LEU A 7 -11.87 -2.46 10.20
C LEU A 7 -11.98 -1.50 11.39
N ARG A 8 -11.29 -1.80 12.49
CA ARG A 8 -11.16 -0.89 13.63
C ARG A 8 -10.84 0.50 13.06
N LYS A 9 -11.78 1.45 13.12
CA LYS A 9 -11.56 2.82 12.67
C LYS A 9 -10.49 3.44 13.56
N ILE A 10 -9.24 3.40 13.11
CA ILE A 10 -8.13 4.03 13.81
C ILE A 10 -8.26 5.53 13.59
N ASN A 11 -8.84 6.24 14.57
CA ASN A 11 -9.07 7.69 14.47
C ASN A 11 -7.94 8.53 15.10
N TYR A 12 -6.99 7.87 15.77
CA TYR A 12 -5.87 8.51 16.47
C TYR A 12 -4.57 7.74 16.28
N CYS A 13 -3.44 8.43 16.40
CA CYS A 13 -2.13 7.81 16.42
C CYS A 13 -1.88 7.12 17.77
N SER A 14 -1.60 5.82 17.77
CA SER A 14 -1.27 5.08 19.00
C SER A 14 0.07 5.49 19.64
N LYS A 15 0.95 6.18 18.91
CA LYS A 15 2.25 6.66 19.42
C LYS A 15 2.17 8.05 20.04
N CYS A 16 1.51 9.00 19.37
CA CYS A 16 1.49 10.41 19.80
C CYS A 16 0.12 10.92 20.22
N GLY A 17 -0.93 10.10 20.13
CA GLY A 17 -2.29 10.45 20.54
C GLY A 17 -3.04 11.41 19.61
N VAL A 18 -2.41 11.91 18.55
CA VAL A 18 -3.04 12.90 17.67
C VAL A 18 -4.24 12.32 16.92
N LYS A 19 -5.32 13.09 16.80
CA LYS A 19 -6.47 12.70 15.99
C LYS A 19 -6.17 12.96 14.52
N PHE A 20 -6.53 12.03 13.63
CA PHE A 20 -6.26 12.22 12.21
C PHE A 20 -7.18 13.27 11.58
N SER A 21 -8.41 13.40 12.09
CA SER A 21 -9.38 14.43 11.69
C SER A 21 -8.84 15.85 11.74
N ASP A 22 -7.82 16.10 12.57
CA ASP A 22 -7.23 17.44 12.74
C ASP A 22 -6.31 17.82 11.57
N PHE A 23 -5.92 16.85 10.73
CA PHE A 23 -5.07 17.07 9.55
C PHE A 23 -5.72 16.59 8.25
N VAL A 24 -6.45 15.47 8.31
CA VAL A 24 -6.99 14.75 7.15
C VAL A 24 -8.31 14.05 7.49
N ASN A 25 -9.21 13.93 6.52
CA ASN A 25 -10.50 13.25 6.68
C ASN A 25 -10.43 11.73 6.43
N TYR A 26 -9.23 11.16 6.34
CA TYR A 26 -8.99 9.73 6.12
C TYR A 26 -7.84 9.23 7.02
N VAL A 27 -7.72 7.91 7.21
CA VAL A 27 -6.62 7.34 8.01
C VAL A 27 -5.33 7.28 7.16
N PRO A 28 -4.27 8.03 7.52
CA PRO A 28 -3.04 8.04 6.73
C PRO A 28 -2.16 6.81 7.04
N ASN A 29 -1.31 6.40 6.09
CA ASN A 29 -0.35 5.30 6.31
C ASN A 29 0.65 5.62 7.43
N PHE A 30 1.05 6.88 7.51
CA PHE A 30 1.94 7.43 8.53
C PHE A 30 1.25 8.58 9.23
N CYS A 31 1.48 8.72 10.54
CA CYS A 31 0.94 9.81 11.33
C CYS A 31 1.56 11.14 10.87
N PRO A 32 0.77 12.14 10.47
CA PRO A 32 1.29 13.42 9.99
C PRO A 32 2.03 14.20 11.08
N ASN A 33 1.70 13.97 12.36
CA ASN A 33 2.35 14.61 13.50
C ASN A 33 3.72 14.00 13.84
N CYS A 34 3.85 12.66 13.89
CA CYS A 34 5.05 12.00 14.45
C CYS A 34 5.72 10.96 13.53
N GLY A 35 5.21 10.77 12.31
CA GLY A 35 5.76 9.82 11.34
C GLY A 35 5.55 8.35 11.70
N PHE A 36 4.85 8.02 12.78
CA PHE A 36 4.57 6.64 13.16
C PHE A 36 3.71 5.95 12.11
N GLN A 37 4.03 4.70 11.76
CA GLN A 37 3.21 3.93 10.84
C GLN A 37 1.89 3.54 11.51
N VAL A 38 0.79 4.14 11.06
CA VAL A 38 -0.55 3.98 11.63
C VAL A 38 -1.23 2.74 11.09
N VAL A 39 -1.03 2.47 9.79
CA VAL A 39 -1.56 1.28 9.15
C VAL A 39 -0.44 0.24 9.13
N THR A 40 -0.41 -0.63 10.13
CA THR A 40 0.34 -1.89 10.02
C THR A 40 -0.29 -2.63 8.86
N LYS A 41 0.46 -2.76 7.74
CA LYS A 41 0.10 -3.48 6.49
C LYS A 41 -1.36 -3.92 6.52
N HIS A 42 -2.23 -3.18 5.82
CA HIS A 42 -3.58 -3.65 5.51
C HIS A 42 -3.53 -5.18 5.44
N THR A 43 -4.23 -5.84 6.35
CA THR A 43 -4.74 -7.16 6.09
C THR A 43 -5.51 -6.99 4.80
N ILE A 44 -4.79 -7.18 3.69
CA ILE A 44 -5.35 -7.46 2.40
C ILE A 44 -6.24 -8.65 2.72
N SER A 45 -7.53 -8.40 2.86
CA SER A 45 -8.49 -9.48 2.96
C SER A 45 -8.25 -10.31 1.70
N ASN A 46 -7.88 -11.57 1.90
CA ASN A 46 -7.34 -12.47 0.88
C ASN A 46 -8.33 -12.79 -0.27
N SER A 47 -9.40 -12.04 -0.44
CA SER A 47 -10.47 -12.36 -1.37
C SER A 47 -10.55 -11.49 -2.63
N ASN A 48 -9.98 -10.26 -2.68
CA ASN A 48 -10.20 -9.37 -3.84
C ASN A 48 -9.05 -8.43 -4.22
N LEU A 49 -7.79 -8.91 -4.20
CA LEU A 49 -6.70 -8.12 -4.80
C LEU A 49 -6.89 -8.02 -6.32
N LYS A 50 -6.88 -6.80 -6.87
CA LYS A 50 -6.94 -6.53 -8.31
C LYS A 50 -5.67 -5.79 -8.73
N CYS A 51 -4.98 -6.30 -9.72
CA CYS A 51 -3.83 -5.62 -10.29
C CYS A 51 -4.30 -4.37 -11.03
N LEU A 52 -3.80 -3.20 -10.66
CA LEU A 52 -4.24 -1.93 -11.28
C LEU A 52 -3.68 -1.71 -12.70
N ILE A 53 -2.73 -2.54 -13.15
CA ILE A 53 -2.20 -2.48 -14.52
C ILE A 53 -3.09 -3.28 -15.48
N CYS A 54 -3.36 -4.55 -15.17
CA CYS A 54 -4.11 -5.44 -16.07
C CYS A 54 -5.58 -5.60 -15.68
N HIS A 55 -5.99 -5.01 -14.56
CA HIS A 55 -7.34 -5.10 -14.00
C HIS A 55 -7.82 -6.54 -13.71
N LYS A 56 -6.92 -7.54 -13.65
CA LYS A 56 -7.26 -8.91 -13.26
C LYS A 56 -7.07 -9.13 -11.76
N HIS A 57 -7.84 -10.05 -11.21
CA HIS A 57 -7.64 -10.51 -9.84
C HIS A 57 -6.24 -11.12 -9.67
N ILE A 58 -5.66 -10.92 -8.50
CA ILE A 58 -4.38 -11.49 -8.08
C ILE A 58 -4.71 -12.72 -7.24
N LEU A 59 -4.28 -13.88 -7.73
CA LEU A 59 -4.45 -15.16 -7.08
C LEU A 59 -3.34 -15.40 -6.05
N LYS A 60 -3.62 -16.17 -5.00
CA LYS A 60 -2.70 -16.43 -3.87
C LYS A 60 -1.30 -16.94 -4.28
N HIS A 61 -1.22 -17.67 -5.39
CA HIS A 61 0.04 -18.24 -5.91
C HIS A 61 0.83 -17.29 -6.82
N GLN A 62 0.28 -16.13 -7.17
CA GLN A 62 0.93 -15.19 -8.09
C GLN A 62 1.91 -14.28 -7.34
N LYS A 63 3.10 -14.10 -7.92
CA LYS A 63 4.09 -13.14 -7.40
C LYS A 63 3.57 -11.72 -7.58
N VAL A 64 3.73 -10.89 -6.54
CA VAL A 64 3.28 -9.50 -6.53
C VAL A 64 4.40 -8.53 -6.19
N ILE A 65 4.23 -7.29 -6.63
CA ILE A 65 4.95 -6.13 -6.12
C ILE A 65 3.95 -5.27 -5.33
N ILE A 66 4.39 -4.79 -4.16
CA ILE A 66 3.64 -3.88 -3.33
C ILE A 66 4.41 -2.56 -3.28
N CYS A 67 3.75 -1.45 -3.60
CA CYS A 67 4.37 -0.14 -3.48
C CYS A 67 4.60 0.21 -2.00
N SER A 68 5.83 0.54 -1.62
CA SER A 68 6.16 0.93 -0.24
C SER A 68 5.54 2.27 0.19
N TYR A 69 5.09 3.09 -0.76
CA TYR A 69 4.50 4.41 -0.48
C TYR A 69 2.98 4.37 -0.35
N CYS A 70 2.28 3.80 -1.33
CA CYS A 70 0.82 3.78 -1.38
C CYS A 70 0.19 2.40 -1.17
N SER A 71 1.00 1.36 -0.94
CA SER A 71 0.56 -0.03 -0.73
C SER A 71 -0.23 -0.65 -1.90
N SER A 72 -0.23 -0.02 -3.07
CA SER A 72 -0.86 -0.59 -4.27
C SER A 72 -0.18 -1.90 -4.67
N VAL A 73 -0.99 -2.90 -5.02
CA VAL A 73 -0.53 -4.25 -5.37
C VAL A 73 -0.67 -4.49 -6.87
N PHE A 74 0.34 -5.10 -7.45
CA PHE A 74 0.39 -5.42 -8.87
C PHE A 74 0.96 -6.82 -9.07
N HIS A 75 0.60 -7.48 -10.18
CA HIS A 75 1.33 -8.66 -10.62
C HIS A 75 2.80 -8.30 -10.87
N TYR A 76 3.71 -9.18 -10.48
CA TYR A 76 5.14 -9.01 -10.74
C TYR A 76 5.42 -8.79 -12.24
N SER A 77 4.83 -9.60 -13.11
CA SER A 77 5.01 -9.50 -14.56
C SER A 77 4.51 -8.17 -15.12
N CYS A 78 3.33 -7.71 -14.70
CA CYS A 78 2.80 -6.41 -15.11
C CYS A 78 3.70 -5.26 -14.64
N SER A 79 4.17 -5.32 -13.40
CA SER A 79 5.06 -4.31 -12.82
C SER A 79 6.40 -4.27 -13.53
N ALA A 80 6.99 -5.43 -13.85
CA ALA A 80 8.28 -5.51 -14.53
C ALA A 80 8.25 -4.80 -15.90
N VAL A 81 7.18 -5.01 -16.69
CA VAL A 81 7.00 -4.32 -17.98
C VAL A 81 6.87 -2.81 -17.78
N TRP A 82 6.08 -2.37 -16.79
CA TRP A 82 5.90 -0.96 -16.48
C TRP A 82 7.19 -0.29 -16.00
N PHE A 83 7.92 -0.94 -15.09
CA PHE A 83 9.14 -0.41 -14.50
C PHE A 83 10.28 -0.27 -15.51
N ASN A 84 10.33 -1.13 -16.53
CA ASN A 84 11.30 -1.00 -17.61
C ASN A 84 11.20 0.35 -18.35
N ARG A 85 10.04 1.02 -18.30
CA ARG A 85 9.83 2.33 -18.95
C ARG A 85 9.81 3.50 -17.99
N HIS A 86 9.20 3.34 -16.80
CA HIS A 86 8.89 4.46 -15.92
C HIS A 86 9.59 4.42 -14.56
N ASN A 87 10.13 3.27 -14.15
CA ASN A 87 10.70 3.02 -12.82
C ASN A 87 9.90 3.62 -11.62
N ALA A 88 8.58 3.72 -11.76
CA ALA A 88 7.70 4.41 -10.82
C ALA A 88 6.41 3.63 -10.61
N CYS A 89 5.78 3.84 -9.46
CA CYS A 89 4.47 3.25 -9.16
C CYS A 89 3.41 3.73 -10.17
N PRO A 90 2.68 2.81 -10.83
CA PRO A 90 1.58 3.19 -11.73
C PRO A 90 0.48 4.02 -11.06
N LEU A 91 0.31 3.91 -9.74
CA LEU A 91 -0.74 4.61 -9.01
C LEU A 91 -0.27 5.97 -8.47
N CYS A 92 0.81 6.00 -7.69
CA CYS A 92 1.25 7.21 -6.99
C CYS A 92 2.45 7.89 -7.62
N GLN A 93 3.01 7.33 -8.71
CA GLN A 93 4.16 7.87 -9.45
C GLN A 93 5.46 8.03 -8.65
N ASN A 94 5.49 7.63 -7.38
CA ASN A 94 6.73 7.55 -6.62
C ASN A 94 7.68 6.57 -7.30
N VAL A 95 8.91 7.04 -7.53
CA VAL A 95 9.99 6.22 -8.07
C VAL A 95 10.28 5.10 -7.10
N PHE A 96 10.29 3.86 -7.60
CA PHE A 96 10.86 2.77 -6.83
C PHE A 96 12.35 3.05 -6.76
N LEU A 97 12.83 3.48 -5.59
CA LEU A 97 14.26 3.55 -5.34
C LEU A 97 14.82 2.18 -5.72
N TYR A 98 15.75 2.16 -6.68
CA TYR A 98 16.50 0.96 -7.02
C TYR A 98 16.82 0.20 -5.72
N PRO A 99 16.66 -1.13 -5.66
CA PRO A 99 17.18 -1.88 -4.54
C PRO A 99 18.63 -1.41 -4.39
N LYS A 100 18.96 -0.77 -3.27
CA LYS A 100 20.30 -0.22 -3.02
C LYS A 100 21.28 -1.27 -3.51
N ASN A 101 22.04 -0.92 -4.56
CA ASN A 101 23.04 -1.77 -5.17
C ASN A 101 23.72 -2.56 -4.04
N ARG A 102 23.52 -3.88 -4.00
CA ARG A 102 24.50 -4.71 -3.30
C ARG A 102 25.81 -4.40 -4.03
N LYS A 103 26.72 -3.75 -3.30
CA LYS A 103 28.08 -3.49 -3.77
C LYS A 103 28.64 -4.80 -4.32
N ILE A 104 29.17 -4.70 -5.55
CA ILE A 104 30.26 -5.45 -6.19
C ILE A 104 30.35 -6.92 -5.76
#